data_AF-A0A9D8XPY5-F1
#
_entry.id   AF-A0A9D8XPY5-F1
#
_cell.length_a   1.000
_cell.length_b   1.000
_cell.length_c   1.000
_cell.angle_alpha   90.00
_cell.angle_beta   90.00
_cell.angle_gamma   90.00
#
_symmetry.space_group_name_H-M   'P 1'
#
loop_
_entity.id
_entity.type
_entity.pdbx_description
1 polymer ?
#
loop_
_entity_poly.entity_id
_entity_poly.type
_entity_poly.pdbx_seq_one_letter_code
_entity_poly.pdbx_strand_id
1 'polypeptide(L)'
;MVNGDVSNSPVLEANANMVANNLLAGLKPPPDMTISQWAEEYRILSGSASSEPGRWSNARTPYLVEIMDELSPQSSATDVVFMKGSQIGGTEVLINTALYYIKHCPSPIGQFQTTEQTAKRFLKQRENPAFTAMGIDKLFYGDEMYLKEFPGGALITGWSNSPSNLRSMPIRIALCDEISEWAKDCGGQGDPCELVKRRTTNFPRKKRFWNSTPGIDGECNITEKFRLGDQRHYQVPCPHCGVLHKWLWSNIVWDRDAEGNHLPRTVRMRCPHCGKEYGEHYKTDLMAQGQWVAENQNGAYPSFHINALYSPLGWYSWENAVTDFLEAQGDVNKMKSFTNNILGEAWNIDGGMQVDQFGLMERCEDYDAEVPEGVLVLTAGVDTQDDRLEVEIVGWGVGLESWGITNRVLVGDPSQPAVWELLDNILKAGYINSEGNRMYVASTLIDAGGHKTDYVYRFTAQREWRNVFASIGKAGIGRPIASRPRETKKSAMIGASVVPVGVDTAKDQLFDWLTKERVCAGYCHFPRNDEYNNEFFAQLTAEKRVKHYVRGNLVWGYKKTRERNEALDRRIYARAALDLIGVDVDAMAENGVKFLRNVSEPYVPENQGRRTISSGVSV
;
A
#
# COMPACT_ATOMS: atom_id res chain seq x y z
N MET A 1 -3.70 0.30 -92.23
CA MET A 1 -2.48 0.71 -91.51
C MET A 1 -2.90 1.25 -90.15
N VAL A 2 -2.69 0.52 -89.06
CA VAL A 2 -2.21 1.04 -87.77
C VAL A 2 -1.59 -0.16 -87.03
N ASN A 3 -0.40 -0.57 -87.46
CA ASN A 3 0.52 -1.26 -86.56
C ASN A 3 1.19 -0.15 -85.76
N GLY A 4 0.49 0.34 -84.74
CA GLY A 4 1.05 1.28 -83.78
C GLY A 4 1.96 0.48 -82.85
N ASP A 5 3.26 0.69 -82.99
CA ASP A 5 4.29 0.11 -82.14
C ASP A 5 4.00 0.47 -80.67
N VAL A 6 3.46 -0.49 -79.92
CA VAL A 6 3.06 -0.32 -78.49
C VAL A 6 4.30 -0.21 -77.58
N SER A 7 5.51 -0.33 -78.16
CA SER A 7 6.79 -0.32 -77.44
C SER A 7 7.16 1.03 -76.80
N ASN A 8 6.52 2.14 -77.18
CA ASN A 8 6.81 3.48 -76.67
C ASN A 8 5.55 4.22 -76.14
N SER A 9 4.68 3.53 -75.40
CA SER A 9 3.56 4.19 -74.72
C SER A 9 4.05 4.83 -73.41
N PRO A 10 4.02 6.18 -73.27
CA PRO A 10 4.46 6.86 -72.05
C PRO A 10 3.64 6.46 -70.81
N VAL A 11 2.38 6.05 -71.04
CA VAL A 11 1.48 5.56 -69.98
C VAL A 11 1.91 4.17 -69.50
N LEU A 12 2.31 3.27 -70.42
CA LEU A 12 2.80 1.94 -70.03
C LEU A 12 4.15 2.04 -69.31
N GLU A 13 5.04 2.93 -69.77
CA GLU A 13 6.32 3.19 -69.13
C GLU A 13 6.15 3.80 -67.73
N ALA A 14 5.24 4.77 -67.58
CA ALA A 14 4.89 5.34 -66.27
C ALA A 14 4.30 4.28 -65.32
N ASN A 15 3.40 3.42 -65.80
CA ASN A 15 2.82 2.34 -65.01
C ASN A 15 3.87 1.27 -64.63
N ALA A 16 4.74 0.89 -65.57
CA ALA A 16 5.83 -0.05 -65.31
C ALA A 16 6.82 0.51 -64.27
N ASN A 17 7.19 1.79 -64.39
CA ASN A 17 8.04 2.48 -63.42
C ASN A 17 7.35 2.58 -62.05
N MET A 18 6.05 2.87 -62.00
CA MET A 18 5.27 2.87 -60.75
C MET A 18 5.28 1.48 -60.09
N VAL A 19 5.00 0.42 -60.84
CA VAL A 19 5.02 -0.96 -60.34
C VAL A 19 6.42 -1.34 -59.87
N ALA A 20 7.46 -1.08 -60.67
CA ALA A 20 8.84 -1.39 -60.32
C ALA A 20 9.30 -0.63 -59.06
N ASN A 21 8.99 0.67 -58.96
CA ASN A 21 9.32 1.48 -57.78
C ASN A 21 8.59 0.99 -56.53
N ASN A 22 7.31 0.63 -56.64
CA ASN A 22 6.55 0.07 -55.51
C ASN A 22 7.06 -1.31 -55.10
N LEU A 23 7.48 -2.13 -56.06
CA LEU A 23 8.04 -3.46 -55.81
C LEU A 23 9.42 -3.36 -55.15
N LEU A 24 10.28 -2.45 -55.63
CA LEU A 24 11.56 -2.12 -55.00
C LEU A 24 11.38 -1.52 -53.59
N ALA A 25 10.37 -0.67 -53.40
CA ALA A 25 10.03 -0.13 -52.08
C ALA A 25 9.55 -1.24 -51.12
N GLY A 26 8.76 -2.20 -51.61
CA GLY A 26 8.30 -3.34 -50.82
C GLY A 26 9.39 -4.38 -50.51
N LEU A 27 10.45 -4.45 -51.31
CA LEU A 27 11.64 -5.27 -51.05
C LEU A 27 12.61 -4.62 -50.06
N LYS A 28 12.45 -3.32 -49.77
CA LYS A 28 13.29 -2.63 -48.79
C LYS A 28 12.96 -3.19 -47.39
N PRO A 29 13.96 -3.70 -46.64
CA PRO A 29 13.71 -4.16 -45.28
C PRO A 29 13.19 -2.99 -44.43
N PRO A 30 12.37 -3.26 -43.39
CA PRO A 30 11.99 -2.24 -42.42
C PRO A 30 13.23 -1.50 -41.91
N PRO A 31 13.14 -0.19 -41.63
CA PRO A 31 14.26 0.55 -41.06
C PRO A 31 14.74 -0.13 -39.78
N ASP A 32 16.06 -0.27 -39.63
CA ASP A 32 16.68 -0.80 -38.41
C ASP A 32 16.70 0.28 -37.33
N MET A 33 15.51 0.65 -36.88
CA MET A 33 15.28 1.67 -35.87
C MET A 33 14.33 1.11 -34.82
N THR A 34 14.54 1.51 -33.57
CA THR A 34 13.55 1.26 -32.52
C THR A 34 12.40 2.27 -32.60
N ILE A 35 11.30 1.99 -31.93
CA ILE A 35 10.15 2.90 -31.84
C ILE A 35 10.55 4.23 -31.20
N SER A 36 11.44 4.23 -30.19
CA SER A 36 11.89 5.46 -29.54
C SER A 36 12.73 6.33 -30.48
N GLN A 37 13.63 5.73 -31.26
CA GLN A 37 14.45 6.42 -32.26
C GLN A 37 13.57 6.98 -33.38
N TRP A 38 12.61 6.18 -33.86
CA TRP A 38 11.67 6.61 -34.87
C TRP A 38 10.78 7.75 -34.37
N ALA A 39 10.33 7.70 -33.11
CA ALA A 39 9.56 8.77 -32.50
C ALA A 39 10.38 10.06 -32.43
N GLU A 40 11.62 10.02 -31.94
CA GLU A 40 12.53 11.18 -31.91
C GLU A 40 12.71 11.80 -33.29
N GLU A 41 12.87 10.98 -34.33
CA GLU A 41 13.16 11.47 -35.68
C GLU A 41 11.93 12.02 -36.40
N TYR A 42 10.79 11.34 -36.28
CA TYR A 42 9.64 11.57 -37.16
C TYR A 42 8.35 11.98 -36.47
N ARG A 43 8.13 11.65 -35.18
CA ARG A 43 6.82 11.82 -34.54
C ARG A 43 6.49 13.30 -34.34
N ILE A 44 5.32 13.70 -34.82
CA ILE A 44 4.75 15.03 -34.63
C ILE A 44 3.51 14.91 -33.73
N LEU A 45 3.52 15.68 -32.64
CA LEU A 45 2.41 15.87 -31.71
C LEU A 45 1.47 16.96 -32.25
N SER A 46 0.20 16.62 -32.42
CA SER A 46 -0.81 17.54 -32.92
C SER A 46 -1.20 18.58 -31.86
N GLY A 47 -1.44 19.82 -32.28
CA GLY A 47 -1.80 20.91 -31.36
C GLY A 47 -3.17 20.78 -30.69
N SER A 48 -4.01 19.86 -31.16
CA SER A 48 -5.30 19.53 -30.56
C SER A 48 -5.23 18.49 -29.43
N ALA A 49 -4.12 17.77 -29.31
CA ALA A 49 -3.98 16.57 -28.46
C ALA A 49 -2.86 16.67 -27.41
N SER A 50 -1.90 17.58 -27.62
CA SER A 50 -0.71 17.75 -26.78
C SER A 50 -0.66 19.16 -26.18
N SER A 51 -0.19 19.26 -24.93
CA SER A 51 0.15 20.54 -24.28
C SER A 51 1.36 21.21 -24.91
N GLU A 52 2.25 20.42 -25.53
CA GLU A 52 3.43 20.85 -26.25
C GLU A 52 3.33 20.33 -27.70
N PRO A 53 2.71 21.10 -28.61
CA PRO A 53 2.63 20.76 -30.03
C PRO A 53 4.00 20.85 -30.69
N GLY A 54 4.28 19.95 -31.64
CA GLY A 54 5.56 19.97 -32.35
C GLY A 54 6.18 18.59 -32.45
N ARG A 55 7.50 18.54 -32.63
CA ARG A 55 8.23 17.27 -32.74
C ARG A 55 8.35 16.60 -31.36
N TRP A 56 8.07 15.31 -31.31
CA TRP A 56 8.30 14.48 -30.12
C TRP A 56 9.76 14.56 -29.69
N SER A 57 10.00 14.56 -28.38
CA SER A 57 11.34 14.52 -27.83
C SER A 57 11.45 13.53 -26.68
N ASN A 58 12.29 12.52 -26.86
CA ASN A 58 12.74 11.57 -25.84
C ASN A 58 13.45 12.29 -24.69
N ALA A 59 14.16 13.40 -24.96
CA ALA A 59 14.81 14.19 -23.90
C ALA A 59 13.79 14.76 -22.90
N ARG A 60 12.54 14.96 -23.32
CA ARG A 60 11.47 15.41 -22.43
C ARG A 60 11.00 14.30 -21.50
N THR A 61 10.94 13.06 -21.98
CA THR A 61 10.43 11.89 -21.25
C THR A 61 11.37 10.69 -21.40
N PRO A 62 12.62 10.78 -20.91
CA PRO A 62 13.66 9.79 -21.20
C PRO A 62 13.31 8.39 -20.67
N TYR A 63 12.54 8.31 -19.59
CA TYR A 63 12.04 7.05 -19.03
C TYR A 63 11.14 6.25 -19.98
N LEU A 64 10.55 6.85 -21.03
CA LEU A 64 9.72 6.14 -22.01
C LEU A 64 10.53 5.43 -23.10
N VAL A 65 11.81 5.76 -23.27
CA VAL A 65 12.67 5.25 -24.34
C VAL A 65 12.78 3.73 -24.28
N GLU A 66 13.18 3.19 -23.13
CA GLU A 66 13.36 1.75 -22.95
C GLU A 66 12.04 0.98 -23.10
N ILE A 67 10.92 1.55 -22.67
CA ILE A 67 9.59 0.95 -22.82
C ILE A 67 9.23 0.82 -24.31
N MET A 68 9.47 1.88 -25.10
CA MET A 68 9.27 1.86 -26.56
C MET A 68 10.23 0.89 -27.25
N ASP A 69 11.47 0.79 -26.79
CA ASP A 69 12.47 -0.14 -27.33
C ASP A 69 12.08 -1.59 -27.08
N GLU A 70 11.55 -1.92 -25.89
CA GLU A 70 11.04 -3.26 -25.59
C GLU A 70 9.78 -3.62 -26.41
N LEU A 71 9.00 -2.62 -26.84
CA LEU A 71 7.87 -2.80 -27.76
C LEU A 71 8.31 -2.91 -29.23
N SER A 72 9.56 -2.61 -29.54
CA SER A 72 10.07 -2.61 -30.91
C SER A 72 10.23 -4.04 -31.46
N PRO A 73 10.10 -4.26 -32.78
CA PRO A 73 10.23 -5.59 -33.38
C PRO A 73 11.55 -6.31 -33.10
N GLN A 74 12.60 -5.56 -32.79
CA GLN A 74 13.94 -6.04 -32.47
C GLN A 74 14.03 -6.67 -31.07
N SER A 75 13.20 -6.22 -30.11
CA SER A 75 13.18 -6.81 -28.77
C SER A 75 12.49 -8.18 -28.77
N SER A 76 13.00 -9.11 -27.96
CA SER A 76 12.38 -10.41 -27.71
C SER A 76 11.18 -10.37 -26.75
N ALA A 77 10.97 -9.26 -26.04
CA ALA A 77 9.87 -9.14 -25.09
C ALA A 77 8.51 -9.35 -25.78
N THR A 78 7.63 -10.15 -25.17
CA THR A 78 6.28 -10.37 -25.71
C THR A 78 5.18 -9.68 -24.92
N ASP A 79 5.46 -9.40 -23.64
CA ASP A 79 4.68 -8.57 -22.74
C ASP A 79 5.60 -7.43 -22.29
N VAL A 80 5.05 -6.22 -22.23
CA VAL A 80 5.70 -5.04 -21.65
C VAL A 80 4.66 -4.39 -20.75
N VAL A 81 4.98 -4.27 -19.46
CA VAL A 81 4.04 -3.81 -18.43
C VAL A 81 4.48 -2.46 -17.90
N PHE A 82 3.57 -1.49 -17.85
CA PHE A 82 3.83 -0.16 -17.33
C PHE A 82 2.80 0.22 -16.25
N MET A 83 3.20 0.03 -15.00
CA MET A 83 2.47 0.49 -13.82
C MET A 83 2.93 1.91 -13.51
N LYS A 84 2.07 2.90 -13.70
CA LYS A 84 2.51 4.30 -13.65
C LYS A 84 1.58 5.19 -12.83
N GLY A 85 2.11 6.33 -12.38
CA GLY A 85 1.30 7.49 -12.03
C GLY A 85 0.54 8.06 -13.23
N SER A 86 -0.38 8.97 -12.96
CA SER A 86 -1.11 9.74 -13.96
C SER A 86 -0.17 10.69 -14.71
N GLN A 87 -0.51 10.98 -15.96
CA GLN A 87 0.18 11.98 -16.80
C GLN A 87 1.67 11.74 -17.11
N ILE A 88 2.15 10.50 -16.99
CA ILE A 88 3.54 10.13 -17.31
C ILE A 88 3.75 9.69 -18.78
N GLY A 89 2.73 9.77 -19.65
CA GLY A 89 2.89 9.58 -21.10
C GLY A 89 2.70 8.15 -21.64
N GLY A 90 2.16 7.22 -20.83
CA GLY A 90 1.86 5.85 -21.27
C GLY A 90 0.96 5.76 -22.51
N THR A 91 -0.03 6.64 -22.64
CA THR A 91 -0.90 6.71 -23.82
C THR A 91 -0.15 7.15 -25.09
N GLU A 92 0.90 7.98 -24.98
CA GLU A 92 1.69 8.35 -26.17
C GLU A 92 2.61 7.20 -26.62
N VAL A 93 3.12 6.38 -25.70
CA VAL A 93 3.82 5.12 -26.05
C VAL A 93 2.91 4.22 -26.87
N LEU A 94 1.64 4.12 -26.47
CA LEU A 94 0.62 3.36 -27.18
C LEU A 94 0.47 3.85 -28.63
N ILE A 95 0.27 5.16 -28.81
CA ILE A 95 0.09 5.78 -30.13
C ILE A 95 1.35 5.66 -30.98
N ASN A 96 2.53 5.92 -30.41
CA ASN A 96 3.82 5.78 -31.11
C ASN A 96 4.05 4.35 -31.60
N THR A 97 3.68 3.37 -30.79
CA THR A 97 3.73 1.95 -31.16
C THR A 97 2.79 1.66 -32.33
N ALA A 98 1.53 2.09 -32.26
CA ALA A 98 0.58 1.89 -33.37
C ALA A 98 1.07 2.53 -34.68
N LEU A 99 1.50 3.80 -34.62
CA LEU A 99 2.05 4.53 -35.77
C LEU A 99 3.24 3.79 -36.41
N TYR A 100 4.19 3.34 -35.58
CA TYR A 100 5.38 2.63 -36.06
C TYR A 100 5.02 1.33 -36.77
N TYR A 101 4.16 0.50 -36.15
CA TYR A 101 3.76 -0.78 -36.73
C TYR A 101 2.92 -0.58 -38.00
N ILE A 102 2.01 0.39 -38.07
CA ILE A 102 1.25 0.68 -39.30
C ILE A 102 2.20 1.07 -40.44
N LYS A 103 3.22 1.89 -40.15
CA LYS A 103 4.11 2.43 -41.18
C LYS A 103 5.19 1.46 -41.64
N HIS A 104 5.83 0.75 -40.71
CA HIS A 104 7.10 0.04 -40.96
C HIS A 104 7.00 -1.47 -40.79
N CYS A 105 6.04 -1.96 -40.01
CA CYS A 105 5.84 -3.38 -39.76
C CYS A 105 4.35 -3.76 -39.78
N PRO A 106 3.63 -3.52 -40.91
CA PRO A 106 2.18 -3.67 -40.96
C PRO A 106 1.73 -5.05 -40.47
N SER A 107 0.79 -5.06 -39.54
CA SER A 107 0.21 -6.28 -38.98
C SER A 107 -1.13 -5.98 -38.33
N PRO A 108 -1.91 -7.01 -37.94
CA PRO A 108 -3.12 -6.81 -37.14
C PRO A 108 -2.79 -6.23 -35.75
N ILE A 109 -3.34 -5.06 -35.44
CA ILE A 109 -3.15 -4.34 -34.17
C ILE A 109 -4.51 -4.24 -33.46
N GLY A 110 -4.55 -4.59 -32.19
CA GLY A 110 -5.71 -4.42 -31.31
C GLY A 110 -5.42 -3.39 -30.24
N GLN A 111 -6.32 -2.43 -30.09
CA GLN A 111 -6.19 -1.32 -29.16
C GLN A 111 -7.40 -1.26 -28.25
N PHE A 112 -7.18 -1.43 -26.95
CA PHE A 112 -8.25 -1.71 -26.00
C PHE A 112 -8.29 -0.67 -24.89
N GLN A 113 -9.50 -0.16 -24.65
CA GLN A 113 -9.82 0.85 -23.64
C GLN A 113 -10.81 0.25 -22.61
N THR A 114 -11.08 0.95 -21.50
CA THR A 114 -12.03 0.45 -20.49
C THR A 114 -13.47 0.34 -21.01
N THR A 115 -13.96 1.39 -21.69
CA THR A 115 -15.35 1.46 -22.16
C THR A 115 -15.45 1.98 -23.59
N GLU A 116 -16.58 1.75 -24.25
CA GLU A 116 -16.85 2.29 -25.59
C GLU A 116 -16.76 3.83 -25.61
N GLN A 117 -17.23 4.51 -24.56
CA GLN A 117 -17.16 5.97 -24.47
C GLN A 117 -15.72 6.46 -24.37
N THR A 118 -14.88 5.79 -23.57
CA THR A 118 -13.45 6.08 -23.46
C THR A 118 -12.76 5.86 -24.80
N ALA A 119 -13.09 4.77 -25.51
CA ALA A 119 -12.58 4.50 -26.85
C ALA A 119 -12.95 5.61 -27.86
N LYS A 120 -14.22 6.01 -27.96
CA LYS A 120 -14.65 7.12 -28.83
C LYS A 120 -13.89 8.41 -28.52
N ARG A 121 -13.73 8.73 -27.24
CA ARG A 121 -13.03 9.95 -26.80
C ARG A 121 -11.56 9.90 -27.20
N PHE A 122 -10.89 8.78 -26.91
CA PHE A 122 -9.50 8.55 -27.25
C PHE A 122 -9.27 8.67 -28.76
N LEU A 123 -10.10 8.04 -29.59
CA LEU A 123 -10.03 8.12 -31.05
C LEU A 123 -10.13 9.56 -31.56
N LYS A 124 -11.13 10.30 -31.06
CA LYS A 124 -11.39 11.68 -31.48
C LYS A 124 -10.30 12.65 -31.03
N GLN A 125 -9.81 12.50 -29.80
CA GLN A 125 -8.94 13.50 -29.16
C GLN A 125 -7.44 13.20 -29.32
N ARG A 126 -7.04 11.94 -29.54
CA ARG A 126 -5.64 11.53 -29.50
C ARG A 126 -5.20 10.80 -30.76
N GLU A 127 -5.86 9.70 -31.10
CA GLU A 127 -5.41 8.83 -32.19
C GLU A 127 -5.61 9.44 -33.58
N ASN A 128 -6.83 9.83 -33.95
CA ASN A 128 -7.08 10.38 -35.28
C ASN A 128 -6.24 11.65 -35.54
N PRO A 129 -6.13 12.61 -34.58
CA PRO A 129 -5.21 13.74 -34.74
C PRO A 129 -3.75 13.32 -34.94
N ALA A 130 -3.29 12.29 -34.23
CA ALA A 130 -1.95 11.75 -34.39
C ALA A 130 -1.73 11.13 -35.77
N PHE A 131 -2.72 10.40 -36.29
CA PHE A 131 -2.65 9.79 -37.61
C PHE A 131 -2.63 10.84 -38.71
N THR A 132 -3.48 11.86 -38.64
CA THR A 132 -3.48 12.97 -39.60
C THR A 132 -2.17 13.77 -39.54
N ALA A 133 -1.64 14.07 -38.35
CA ALA A 133 -0.36 14.78 -38.22
C ALA A 133 0.81 14.01 -38.84
N MET A 134 0.75 12.67 -38.81
CA MET A 134 1.76 11.79 -39.37
C MET A 134 1.47 11.35 -40.82
N GLY A 135 0.33 11.76 -41.38
CA GLY A 135 -0.15 11.33 -42.70
C GLY A 135 -0.44 9.82 -42.81
N ILE A 136 -0.68 9.15 -41.68
CA ILE A 136 -0.98 7.71 -41.61
C ILE A 136 -2.41 7.43 -42.06
N ASP A 137 -3.32 8.38 -41.88
CA ASP A 137 -4.70 8.33 -42.37
C ASP A 137 -4.79 8.06 -43.88
N LYS A 138 -3.82 8.54 -44.66
CA LYS A 138 -3.71 8.31 -46.11
C LYS A 138 -3.36 6.87 -46.50
N LEU A 139 -2.93 6.04 -45.55
CA LEU A 139 -2.63 4.63 -45.78
C LEU A 139 -3.87 3.74 -45.65
N PHE A 140 -4.96 4.26 -45.09
CA PHE A 140 -6.18 3.49 -44.88
C PHE A 140 -6.99 3.37 -46.17
N TYR A 141 -7.31 2.15 -46.58
CA TYR A 141 -8.27 1.89 -47.67
C TYR A 141 -9.68 1.60 -47.14
N GLY A 142 -9.82 1.30 -45.84
CA GLY A 142 -11.08 1.22 -45.11
C GLY A 142 -10.94 1.98 -43.79
N ASP A 143 -11.83 2.94 -43.52
CA ASP A 143 -11.81 3.75 -42.29
C ASP A 143 -13.22 3.82 -41.69
N GLU A 144 -13.52 2.86 -40.83
CA GLU A 144 -14.67 2.89 -39.95
C GLU A 144 -14.27 3.36 -38.55
N MET A 145 -15.23 3.79 -37.74
CA MET A 145 -14.97 4.37 -36.41
C MET A 145 -14.04 3.52 -35.54
N TYR A 146 -14.17 2.19 -35.56
CA TYR A 146 -13.38 1.27 -34.73
C TYR A 146 -12.48 0.33 -35.52
N LEU A 147 -12.46 0.45 -36.85
CA LEU A 147 -11.71 -0.43 -37.73
C LEU A 147 -11.05 0.40 -38.82
N LYS A 148 -9.72 0.38 -38.84
CA LYS A 148 -8.90 1.05 -39.84
C LYS A 148 -8.07 0.01 -40.57
N GLU A 149 -8.34 -0.19 -41.86
CA GLU A 149 -7.69 -1.19 -42.70
C GLU A 149 -6.58 -0.56 -43.54
N PHE A 150 -5.40 -1.16 -43.54
CA PHE A 150 -4.23 -0.71 -44.29
C PHE A 150 -3.49 -1.90 -44.93
N PRO A 151 -2.66 -1.68 -45.96
CA PRO A 151 -1.91 -2.77 -46.57
C PRO A 151 -1.09 -3.56 -45.54
N GLY A 152 -1.37 -4.86 -45.40
CA GLY A 152 -0.67 -5.77 -44.48
C GLY A 152 -1.28 -5.87 -43.07
N GLY A 153 -2.36 -5.15 -42.74
CA GLY A 153 -3.00 -5.28 -41.44
C GLY A 153 -4.28 -4.46 -41.25
N ALA A 154 -4.79 -4.48 -40.03
CA ALA A 154 -5.88 -3.62 -39.60
C ALA A 154 -5.65 -3.21 -38.16
N LEU A 155 -6.08 -1.99 -37.80
CA LEU A 155 -6.14 -1.49 -36.45
C LEU A 155 -7.59 -1.57 -35.97
N ILE A 156 -7.80 -2.33 -34.90
CA ILE A 156 -9.11 -2.52 -34.30
C ILE A 156 -9.11 -1.84 -32.94
N THR A 157 -10.07 -0.95 -32.72
CA THR A 157 -10.29 -0.33 -31.42
C THR A 157 -11.44 -1.03 -30.71
N GLY A 158 -11.17 -1.58 -29.53
CA GLY A 158 -12.14 -2.30 -28.71
C GLY A 158 -12.18 -1.81 -27.26
N TRP A 159 -13.03 -2.45 -26.46
CA TRP A 159 -13.15 -2.15 -25.04
C TRP A 159 -13.33 -3.40 -24.19
N SER A 160 -12.89 -3.33 -22.94
CA SER A 160 -12.77 -4.49 -22.04
C SER A 160 -14.11 -5.15 -21.69
N ASN A 161 -15.22 -4.41 -21.76
CA ASN A 161 -16.54 -4.92 -21.35
C ASN A 161 -17.29 -5.68 -22.47
N SER A 162 -16.69 -5.82 -23.66
CA SER A 162 -17.35 -6.48 -24.80
C SER A 162 -16.61 -7.74 -25.23
N PRO A 163 -17.15 -8.93 -24.91
CA PRO A 163 -16.50 -10.20 -25.27
C PRO A 163 -16.45 -10.44 -26.78
N SER A 164 -17.33 -9.82 -27.57
CA SER A 164 -17.27 -9.88 -29.02
C SER A 164 -16.05 -9.12 -29.55
N ASN A 165 -15.77 -7.92 -29.05
CA ASN A 165 -14.60 -7.12 -29.44
C ASN A 165 -13.28 -7.79 -29.07
N LEU A 166 -13.20 -8.43 -27.90
CA LEU A 166 -11.97 -9.11 -27.45
C LEU A 166 -11.72 -10.45 -28.16
N ARG A 167 -12.71 -10.99 -28.87
CA ARG A 167 -12.62 -12.31 -29.55
C ARG A 167 -12.68 -12.24 -31.06
N SER A 168 -13.12 -11.13 -31.64
CA SER A 168 -13.52 -11.00 -33.04
C SER A 168 -12.39 -11.31 -34.02
N MET A 169 -11.16 -10.88 -33.75
CA MET A 169 -10.05 -11.04 -34.69
C MET A 169 -8.72 -11.44 -34.02
N PRO A 170 -7.88 -12.25 -34.70
CA PRO A 170 -6.49 -12.46 -34.32
C PRO A 170 -5.70 -11.15 -34.42
N ILE A 171 -4.91 -10.82 -33.40
CA ILE A 171 -4.08 -9.61 -33.34
C ILE A 171 -2.63 -9.98 -33.03
N ARG A 172 -1.67 -9.32 -33.68
CA ARG A 172 -0.23 -9.51 -33.40
C ARG A 172 0.27 -8.54 -32.34
N ILE A 173 -0.20 -7.31 -32.38
CA ILE A 173 0.17 -6.25 -31.44
C ILE A 173 -1.07 -5.90 -30.63
N ALA A 174 -1.02 -6.05 -29.31
CA ALA A 174 -2.09 -5.65 -28.42
C ALA A 174 -1.63 -4.45 -27.57
N LEU A 175 -2.46 -3.42 -27.55
CA LEU A 175 -2.20 -2.16 -26.91
C LEU A 175 -3.32 -1.91 -25.90
N CYS A 176 -3.06 -2.15 -24.62
CA CYS A 176 -4.08 -2.19 -23.58
C CYS A 176 -3.89 -1.03 -22.60
N ASP A 177 -4.89 -0.15 -22.53
CA ASP A 177 -4.88 1.02 -21.67
C ASP A 177 -5.87 0.88 -20.51
N GLU A 178 -5.52 1.48 -19.38
CA GLU A 178 -6.24 1.47 -18.10
C GLU A 178 -6.76 0.10 -17.63
N ILE A 179 -5.89 -0.91 -17.71
CA ILE A 179 -6.23 -2.31 -17.43
C ILE A 179 -6.66 -2.60 -15.98
N SER A 180 -6.38 -1.68 -15.04
CA SER A 180 -6.86 -1.76 -13.65
C SER A 180 -8.35 -1.49 -13.52
N GLU A 181 -8.93 -0.74 -14.47
CA GLU A 181 -10.37 -0.44 -14.50
C GLU A 181 -11.18 -1.48 -15.28
N TRP A 182 -10.50 -2.43 -15.92
CA TRP A 182 -11.16 -3.49 -16.67
C TRP A 182 -11.93 -4.42 -15.72
N ALA A 183 -13.12 -4.85 -16.14
CA ALA A 183 -13.91 -5.80 -15.38
C ALA A 183 -13.14 -7.12 -15.17
N LYS A 184 -13.27 -7.74 -13.98
CA LYS A 184 -12.66 -9.06 -13.69
C LYS A 184 -13.24 -10.19 -14.55
N ASP A 185 -14.47 -10.01 -15.02
CA ASP A 185 -15.15 -10.95 -15.90
C ASP A 185 -15.83 -10.21 -17.05
N CYS A 186 -15.49 -10.60 -18.27
CA CYS A 186 -16.08 -10.07 -19.48
C CYS A 186 -17.35 -10.84 -19.82
N GLY A 187 -18.50 -10.43 -19.26
CA GLY A 187 -19.80 -10.99 -19.62
C GLY A 187 -19.89 -12.52 -19.47
N GLY A 188 -19.35 -13.08 -18.38
CA GLY A 188 -19.37 -14.51 -18.09
C GLY A 188 -18.30 -15.35 -18.81
N GLN A 189 -17.30 -14.73 -19.42
CA GLN A 189 -16.31 -15.41 -20.28
C GLN A 189 -14.87 -15.36 -19.78
N GLY A 190 -14.68 -14.88 -18.55
CA GLY A 190 -13.39 -14.78 -17.88
C GLY A 190 -12.72 -13.42 -18.06
N ASP A 191 -11.48 -13.35 -17.57
CA ASP A 191 -10.67 -12.13 -17.53
C ASP A 191 -10.40 -11.57 -18.95
N PRO A 192 -10.79 -10.31 -19.23
CA PRO A 192 -10.46 -9.59 -20.46
C PRO A 192 -8.97 -9.65 -20.85
N CYS A 193 -8.04 -9.57 -19.89
CA CYS A 193 -6.61 -9.58 -20.19
C CYS A 193 -6.19 -10.94 -20.79
N GLU A 194 -6.70 -12.04 -20.23
CA GLU A 194 -6.46 -13.38 -20.76
C GLU A 194 -7.17 -13.61 -22.11
N LEU A 195 -8.34 -13.01 -22.34
CA LEU A 195 -9.00 -13.03 -23.65
C LEU A 195 -8.14 -12.37 -24.74
N VAL A 196 -7.58 -11.19 -24.46
CA VAL A 196 -6.65 -10.47 -25.36
C VAL A 196 -5.40 -11.30 -25.61
N LYS A 197 -4.79 -11.84 -24.55
CA LYS A 197 -3.59 -12.68 -24.65
C LYS A 197 -3.81 -13.88 -25.57
N ARG A 198 -4.97 -14.55 -25.47
CA ARG A 198 -5.34 -15.65 -26.37
C ARG A 198 -5.37 -15.25 -27.85
N ARG A 199 -5.73 -14.01 -28.19
CA ARG A 199 -5.76 -13.52 -29.58
C ARG A 199 -4.36 -13.38 -30.20
N THR A 200 -3.36 -13.13 -29.36
CA THR A 200 -1.97 -12.97 -29.81
C THR A 200 -1.23 -14.30 -29.94
N THR A 201 -1.78 -15.42 -29.43
CA THR A 201 -1.08 -16.70 -29.26
C THR A 201 -0.35 -17.17 -30.53
N ASN A 202 -1.04 -17.13 -31.67
CA ASN A 202 -0.56 -17.71 -32.93
C ASN A 202 0.47 -16.85 -33.67
N PHE A 203 0.75 -15.62 -33.21
CA PHE A 203 1.70 -14.74 -33.87
C PHE A 203 3.10 -14.85 -33.25
N PRO A 204 4.13 -15.19 -34.05
CA PRO A 204 5.52 -15.06 -33.61
C PRO A 204 5.88 -13.57 -33.48
N ARG A 205 6.79 -13.24 -32.55
CA ARG A 205 7.21 -11.86 -32.25
C ARG A 205 6.01 -10.91 -32.07
N LYS A 206 5.00 -11.36 -31.33
CA LYS A 206 3.87 -10.57 -30.84
C LYS A 206 4.32 -9.58 -29.76
N LYS A 207 3.59 -8.48 -29.61
CA LYS A 207 3.80 -7.51 -28.52
C LYS A 207 2.48 -7.26 -27.82
N ARG A 208 2.53 -7.19 -26.48
CA ARG A 208 1.40 -6.83 -25.63
C ARG A 208 1.86 -5.75 -24.67
N PHE A 209 1.33 -4.55 -24.84
CA PHE A 209 1.57 -3.44 -23.93
C PHE A 209 0.43 -3.35 -22.92
N TRP A 210 0.77 -3.42 -21.64
CA TRP A 210 -0.17 -3.33 -20.52
C TRP A 210 0.11 -2.06 -19.74
N ASN A 211 -0.71 -1.03 -19.90
CA ASN A 211 -0.54 0.28 -19.27
C ASN A 211 -1.72 0.59 -18.34
N SER A 212 -1.45 1.03 -17.12
CA SER A 212 -2.51 1.57 -16.24
C SER A 212 -1.93 2.27 -15.01
N THR A 213 -2.72 3.15 -14.41
CA THR A 213 -2.57 3.45 -12.98
C THR A 213 -3.02 2.25 -12.14
N PRO A 214 -2.33 1.90 -11.04
CA PRO A 214 -2.84 0.87 -10.16
C PRO A 214 -4.11 1.33 -9.43
N GLY A 215 -4.99 0.38 -9.14
CA GLY A 215 -6.22 0.58 -8.39
C GLY A 215 -6.08 0.02 -6.98
N ILE A 216 -6.89 -0.98 -6.66
CA ILE A 216 -6.93 -1.60 -5.34
C ILE A 216 -5.91 -2.74 -5.23
N ASP A 217 -5.12 -2.76 -4.15
CA ASP A 217 -4.17 -3.85 -3.94
C ASP A 217 -4.91 -5.19 -3.79
N GLY A 218 -4.34 -6.25 -4.38
CA GLY A 218 -4.96 -7.58 -4.45
C GLY A 218 -6.12 -7.73 -5.44
N GLU A 219 -6.63 -6.64 -6.01
CA GLU A 219 -7.73 -6.68 -7.01
C GLU A 219 -7.33 -6.11 -8.37
N CYS A 220 -6.08 -5.66 -8.51
CA CYS A 220 -5.63 -4.83 -9.60
C CYS A 220 -4.71 -5.58 -10.58
N ASN A 221 -5.18 -5.74 -11.82
CA ASN A 221 -4.47 -6.48 -12.87
C ASN A 221 -3.05 -5.94 -13.16
N ILE A 222 -2.84 -4.61 -13.15
CA ILE A 222 -1.51 -4.05 -13.43
C ILE A 222 -0.50 -4.42 -12.34
N THR A 223 -0.92 -4.48 -11.07
CA THR A 223 -0.01 -4.87 -9.97
C THR A 223 0.40 -6.33 -10.07
N GLU A 224 -0.52 -7.22 -10.40
CA GLU A 224 -0.22 -8.65 -10.59
C GLU A 224 0.79 -8.83 -11.74
N LYS A 225 0.52 -8.18 -12.88
CA LYS A 225 1.43 -8.21 -14.04
C LYS A 225 2.79 -7.61 -13.71
N PHE A 226 2.83 -6.49 -12.98
CA PHE A 226 4.09 -5.87 -12.56
C PHE A 226 4.93 -6.84 -11.71
N ARG A 227 4.32 -7.48 -10.71
CA ARG A 227 4.97 -8.43 -9.80
C ARG A 227 5.53 -9.68 -10.51
N LEU A 228 4.85 -10.16 -11.56
CA LEU A 228 5.30 -11.30 -12.37
C LEU A 228 6.49 -10.97 -13.29
N GLY A 229 6.66 -9.69 -13.65
CA GLY A 229 7.78 -9.22 -14.45
C GLY A 229 9.05 -8.96 -13.62
N ASP A 230 10.01 -8.25 -14.21
CA ASP A 230 11.33 -7.98 -13.63
C ASP A 230 11.39 -6.75 -12.71
N GLN A 231 10.27 -6.08 -12.52
CA GLN A 231 10.05 -5.03 -11.50
C GLN A 231 11.06 -3.89 -11.58
N ARG A 232 11.26 -3.35 -12.78
CA ARG A 232 12.12 -2.20 -13.04
C ARG A 232 11.53 -0.92 -12.43
N HIS A 233 12.37 -0.19 -11.72
CA HIS A 233 12.06 1.17 -11.24
C HIS A 233 13.04 2.16 -11.86
N TYR A 234 12.54 3.33 -12.26
CA TYR A 234 13.39 4.36 -12.85
C TYR A 234 14.18 5.07 -11.74
N GLN A 235 15.50 4.96 -11.77
CA GLN A 235 16.38 5.55 -10.76
C GLN A 235 17.22 6.65 -11.37
N VAL A 236 17.42 7.73 -10.62
CA VAL A 236 18.23 8.89 -11.04
C VAL A 236 19.42 9.08 -10.11
N PRO A 237 20.55 9.60 -10.59
CA PRO A 237 21.70 9.86 -9.73
C PRO A 237 21.41 11.02 -8.79
N CYS A 238 21.81 10.90 -7.52
CA CYS A 238 21.79 12.05 -6.63
C CYS A 238 22.80 13.11 -7.11
N PRO A 239 22.45 14.41 -7.21
CA PRO A 239 23.38 15.45 -7.64
C PRO A 239 24.56 15.66 -6.68
N HIS A 240 24.47 15.15 -5.44
CA HIS A 240 25.49 15.32 -4.41
C HIS A 240 26.43 14.12 -4.25
N CYS A 241 25.90 12.89 -4.28
CA CYS A 241 26.69 11.68 -4.06
C CYS A 241 26.78 10.75 -5.28
N GLY A 242 26.04 11.03 -6.36
CA GLY A 242 26.01 10.23 -7.59
C GLY A 242 25.30 8.88 -7.47
N VAL A 243 24.95 8.43 -6.26
CA VAL A 243 24.24 7.16 -6.04
C VAL A 243 22.84 7.23 -6.64
N LEU A 244 22.48 6.20 -7.42
CA LEU A 244 21.15 6.06 -8.01
C LEU A 244 20.11 5.79 -6.92
N HIS A 245 18.98 6.48 -7.01
CA HIS A 245 17.82 6.17 -6.20
C HIS A 245 16.53 6.49 -6.93
N LYS A 246 15.43 5.86 -6.51
CA LYS A 246 14.09 6.24 -6.92
C LYS A 246 13.56 7.42 -6.11
N TRP A 247 12.73 8.25 -6.72
CA TRP A 247 11.99 9.30 -6.03
C TRP A 247 10.77 8.70 -5.37
N LEU A 248 10.79 8.67 -4.04
CA LEU A 248 9.69 8.17 -3.21
C LEU A 248 9.03 9.34 -2.49
N TRP A 249 7.75 9.18 -2.17
CA TRP A 249 7.01 10.19 -1.40
C TRP A 249 7.65 10.47 -0.04
N SER A 250 8.14 9.43 0.65
CA SER A 250 8.83 9.54 1.94
C SER A 250 10.09 10.42 1.91
N ASN A 251 10.64 10.68 0.73
CA ASN A 251 11.83 11.52 0.54
C ASN A 251 11.48 12.97 0.17
N ILE A 252 10.20 13.29 -0.05
CA ILE A 252 9.73 14.66 -0.29
C ILE A 252 9.67 15.41 1.04
N VAL A 253 10.32 16.58 1.09
CA VAL A 253 10.38 17.43 2.27
C VAL A 253 10.03 18.86 1.93
N TRP A 254 9.40 19.59 2.84
CA TRP A 254 9.03 21.00 2.68
C TRP A 254 8.99 21.67 4.04
N ASP A 255 9.15 22.99 4.07
CA ASP A 255 9.17 23.81 5.28
C ASP A 255 7.77 24.19 5.76
N ARG A 256 7.74 24.72 6.98
CA ARG A 256 6.61 25.43 7.55
C ARG A 256 7.01 26.86 7.89
N ASP A 257 6.07 27.78 7.88
CA ASP A 257 6.30 29.13 8.40
C ASP A 257 6.37 29.14 9.94
N ALA A 258 6.61 30.32 10.52
CA ALA A 258 6.74 30.50 11.97
C ALA A 258 5.43 30.18 12.71
N GLU A 259 4.29 30.27 12.02
CA GLU A 259 2.94 29.99 12.48
C GLU A 259 2.57 28.50 12.32
N GLY A 260 3.44 27.69 11.72
CA GLY A 260 3.28 26.24 11.55
C GLY A 260 2.51 25.82 10.29
N ASN A 261 2.15 26.77 9.41
CA ASN A 261 1.49 26.48 8.14
C ASN A 261 2.48 25.86 7.16
N HIS A 262 1.98 24.95 6.34
CA HIS A 262 2.78 24.28 5.32
C HIS A 262 3.15 25.26 4.20
N LEU A 263 4.40 25.18 3.72
CA LEU A 263 4.89 25.97 2.57
C LEU A 263 5.24 25.06 1.38
N PRO A 264 4.26 24.59 0.58
CA PRO A 264 4.51 23.67 -0.55
C PRO A 264 5.58 24.14 -1.54
N ARG A 265 5.73 25.45 -1.75
CA ARG A 265 6.77 26.05 -2.62
C ARG A 265 8.21 25.73 -2.23
N THR A 266 8.42 25.37 -0.97
CA THR A 266 9.75 25.03 -0.44
C THR A 266 10.09 23.56 -0.66
N VAL A 267 9.27 22.82 -1.41
CA VAL A 267 9.46 21.39 -1.65
C VAL A 267 10.84 21.06 -2.22
N ARG A 268 11.46 20.04 -1.64
CA ARG A 268 12.76 19.49 -2.01
C ARG A 268 12.70 17.97 -1.94
N MET A 269 13.62 17.32 -2.62
CA MET A 269 13.85 15.89 -2.51
C MET A 269 15.07 15.64 -1.62
N ARG A 270 14.92 14.80 -0.60
CA ARG A 270 16.00 14.36 0.27
C ARG A 270 16.59 13.05 -0.25
N CYS A 271 17.89 13.00 -0.47
CA CYS A 271 18.55 11.77 -0.89
C CYS A 271 18.55 10.74 0.26
N PRO A 272 18.07 9.50 0.04
CA PRO A 272 18.05 8.46 1.09
C PRO A 272 19.46 7.96 1.46
N HIS A 273 20.47 8.20 0.63
CA HIS A 273 21.84 7.72 0.88
C HIS A 273 22.73 8.74 1.60
N CYS A 274 22.65 10.03 1.22
CA CYS A 274 23.51 11.06 1.78
C CYS A 274 22.77 12.11 2.62
N GLY A 275 21.44 12.05 2.71
CA GLY A 275 20.60 12.97 3.49
C GLY A 275 20.51 14.40 2.95
N LYS A 276 21.29 14.76 1.93
CA LYS A 276 21.27 16.10 1.32
C LYS A 276 20.01 16.32 0.50
N GLU A 277 19.53 17.55 0.51
CA GLU A 277 18.32 17.99 -0.20
C GLU A 277 18.68 18.64 -1.55
N TYR A 278 17.80 18.50 -2.53
CA TYR A 278 17.92 19.19 -3.82
C TYR A 278 16.54 19.56 -4.37
N GLY A 279 16.50 20.66 -5.14
CA GLY A 279 15.27 21.23 -5.66
C GLY A 279 14.80 20.61 -6.97
N GLU A 280 13.54 20.86 -7.33
CA GLU A 280 12.92 20.30 -8.53
C GLU A 280 13.60 20.74 -9.83
N HIS A 281 14.26 21.89 -9.87
CA HIS A 281 14.95 22.40 -11.07
C HIS A 281 16.03 21.46 -11.63
N TYR A 282 16.58 20.56 -10.81
CA TYR A 282 17.52 19.53 -11.26
C TYR A 282 16.86 18.40 -12.06
N LYS A 283 15.52 18.29 -12.03
CA LYS A 283 14.77 17.14 -12.55
C LYS A 283 15.11 16.78 -13.99
N THR A 284 15.22 17.77 -14.88
CA THR A 284 15.57 17.53 -16.29
C THR A 284 16.90 16.80 -16.44
N ASP A 285 17.96 17.31 -15.80
CA ASP A 285 19.32 16.76 -15.92
C ASP A 285 19.43 15.40 -15.22
N LEU A 286 18.76 15.22 -14.09
CA LEU A 286 18.75 13.97 -13.33
C LEU A 286 18.00 12.87 -14.07
N MET A 287 16.85 13.18 -14.67
CA MET A 287 16.10 12.21 -15.47
C MET A 287 16.83 11.86 -16.76
N ALA A 288 17.55 12.79 -17.40
CA ALA A 288 18.35 12.47 -18.58
C ALA A 288 19.48 11.45 -18.29
N GLN A 289 19.95 11.39 -17.05
CA GLN A 289 20.95 10.44 -16.56
C GLN A 289 20.32 9.22 -15.84
N GLY A 290 18.99 9.15 -15.80
CA GLY A 290 18.27 8.09 -15.13
C GLY A 290 18.25 6.79 -15.93
N GLN A 291 18.12 5.68 -15.24
CA GLN A 291 18.04 4.35 -15.84
C GLN A 291 17.03 3.46 -15.12
N TRP A 292 16.46 2.51 -15.86
CA TRP A 292 15.60 1.47 -15.29
C TRP A 292 16.47 0.41 -14.60
N VAL A 293 16.20 0.15 -13.33
CA VAL A 293 16.92 -0.86 -12.54
C VAL A 293 15.95 -1.97 -12.17
N ALA A 294 16.20 -3.19 -12.67
CA ALA A 294 15.40 -4.37 -12.38
C ALA A 294 15.63 -4.85 -10.94
N GLU A 295 14.54 -5.01 -10.18
CA GLU A 295 14.58 -5.54 -8.81
C GLU A 295 14.33 -7.06 -8.77
N ASN A 296 13.78 -7.65 -9.85
CA ASN A 296 13.53 -9.09 -9.98
C ASN A 296 14.19 -9.67 -11.25
N GLN A 297 15.40 -10.23 -11.10
CA GLN A 297 16.14 -10.81 -12.24
C GLN A 297 15.46 -12.03 -12.88
N ASN A 298 14.53 -12.69 -12.17
CA ASN A 298 13.78 -13.85 -12.66
C ASN A 298 12.40 -13.48 -13.22
N GLY A 299 12.15 -12.20 -13.48
CA GLY A 299 10.91 -11.73 -14.06
C GLY A 299 10.62 -12.35 -15.43
N ALA A 300 9.35 -12.68 -15.68
CA ALA A 300 8.95 -13.31 -16.94
C ALA A 300 9.06 -12.39 -18.16
N TYR A 301 9.08 -11.08 -17.94
CA TYR A 301 9.09 -10.04 -18.96
C TYR A 301 9.46 -8.67 -18.34
N PRO A 302 9.82 -7.67 -19.16
CA PRO A 302 10.02 -6.30 -18.70
C PRO A 302 8.75 -5.70 -18.07
N SER A 303 8.83 -5.34 -16.80
CA SER A 303 7.78 -4.61 -16.09
C SER A 303 8.34 -3.37 -15.42
N PHE A 304 7.65 -2.24 -15.61
CA PHE A 304 8.15 -0.91 -15.29
C PHE A 304 7.23 -0.21 -14.29
N HIS A 305 7.81 0.43 -13.27
CA HIS A 305 7.10 1.28 -12.31
C HIS A 305 7.68 2.69 -12.19
N ILE A 306 6.81 3.69 -12.27
CA ILE A 306 7.19 5.09 -12.08
C ILE A 306 6.00 5.90 -11.55
N ASN A 307 6.28 6.86 -10.66
CA ASN A 307 5.25 7.72 -10.10
C ASN A 307 5.18 9.08 -10.81
N ALA A 308 4.16 9.89 -10.48
CA ALA A 308 3.94 11.21 -11.07
C ALA A 308 5.02 12.24 -10.67
N LEU A 309 5.87 11.96 -9.67
CA LEU A 309 6.97 12.86 -9.30
C LEU A 309 8.02 12.98 -10.40
N TYR A 310 8.04 12.06 -11.38
CA TYR A 310 8.89 12.11 -12.57
C TYR A 310 8.30 12.97 -13.70
N SER A 311 7.15 13.60 -13.49
CA SER A 311 6.56 14.49 -14.50
C SER A 311 7.53 15.63 -14.82
N PRO A 312 7.89 15.86 -16.11
CA PRO A 312 8.82 16.91 -16.53
C PRO A 312 8.49 18.32 -16.04
N LEU A 313 9.52 19.16 -15.90
CA LEU A 313 9.36 20.56 -15.45
C LEU A 313 8.37 21.33 -16.33
N GLY A 314 7.40 22.00 -15.71
CA GLY A 314 6.30 22.71 -16.40
C GLY A 314 5.02 21.88 -16.57
N TRP A 315 5.04 20.59 -16.19
CA TRP A 315 3.83 19.78 -16.03
C TRP A 315 3.45 19.70 -14.54
N TYR A 316 3.10 18.53 -14.02
CA TYR A 316 2.80 18.32 -12.62
C TYR A 316 4.06 18.46 -11.75
N SER A 317 4.09 19.48 -10.89
CA SER A 317 5.24 19.81 -10.04
C SER A 317 5.24 19.05 -8.71
N TRP A 318 6.39 19.02 -8.04
CA TRP A 318 6.46 18.54 -6.65
C TRP A 318 5.64 19.42 -5.70
N GLU A 319 5.49 20.71 -6.00
CA GLU A 319 4.63 21.63 -5.23
C GLU A 319 3.16 21.22 -5.32
N ASN A 320 2.70 20.86 -6.52
CA ASN A 320 1.35 20.34 -6.72
C ASN A 320 1.17 19.01 -5.98
N ALA A 321 2.17 18.12 -6.01
CA ALA A 321 2.14 16.87 -5.25
C ALA A 321 1.98 17.10 -3.74
N VAL A 322 2.71 18.06 -3.16
CA VAL A 322 2.55 18.45 -1.74
C VAL A 322 1.17 19.04 -1.49
N THR A 323 0.67 19.90 -2.38
CA THR A 323 -0.66 20.50 -2.24
C THR A 323 -1.76 19.43 -2.26
N ASP A 324 -1.73 18.53 -3.24
CA ASP A 324 -2.70 17.44 -3.37
C ASP A 324 -2.64 16.50 -2.16
N PHE A 325 -1.44 16.22 -1.62
CA PHE A 325 -1.29 15.43 -0.40
C PHE A 325 -1.93 16.11 0.80
N LEU A 326 -1.68 17.41 1.00
CA LEU A 326 -2.25 18.17 2.12
C LEU A 326 -3.77 18.29 2.02
N GLU A 327 -4.32 18.45 0.82
CA GLU A 327 -5.76 18.43 0.58
C GLU A 327 -6.40 17.05 0.77
N ALA A 328 -5.62 15.99 0.60
CA ALA A 328 -6.03 14.62 0.82
C ALA A 328 -5.94 14.19 2.29
N GLN A 329 -5.20 14.91 3.14
CA GLN A 329 -5.11 14.58 4.56
C GLN A 329 -6.49 14.63 5.21
N GLY A 330 -6.86 13.54 5.88
CA GLY A 330 -8.17 13.40 6.53
C GLY A 330 -9.31 12.94 5.60
N ASP A 331 -9.08 12.79 4.29
CA ASP A 331 -10.06 12.26 3.33
C ASP A 331 -9.54 10.99 2.67
N VAL A 332 -10.12 9.85 3.05
CA VAL A 332 -9.73 8.52 2.55
C VAL A 332 -9.86 8.40 1.03
N ASN A 333 -10.88 9.01 0.41
CA ASN A 333 -11.08 8.92 -1.03
C ASN A 333 -10.06 9.77 -1.78
N LYS A 334 -9.74 10.96 -1.26
CA LYS A 334 -8.67 11.78 -1.84
C LYS A 334 -7.31 11.14 -1.64
N MET A 335 -7.03 10.55 -0.48
CA MET A 335 -5.78 9.85 -0.22
C MET A 335 -5.65 8.62 -1.13
N LYS A 336 -6.75 7.89 -1.37
CA LYS A 336 -6.80 6.84 -2.39
C LYS A 336 -6.43 7.36 -3.77
N SER A 337 -7.03 8.47 -4.20
CA SER A 337 -6.69 9.10 -5.48
C SER A 337 -5.22 9.51 -5.53
N PHE A 338 -4.69 10.07 -4.44
CA PHE A 338 -3.28 10.47 -4.33
C PHE A 338 -2.34 9.27 -4.49
N THR A 339 -2.55 8.18 -3.76
CA THR A 339 -1.72 6.98 -3.86
C THR A 339 -1.80 6.35 -5.26
N ASN A 340 -3.01 6.19 -5.81
CA ASN A 340 -3.18 5.56 -7.12
C ASN A 340 -2.63 6.41 -8.26
N ASN A 341 -2.99 7.69 -8.29
CA ASN A 341 -2.71 8.57 -9.43
C ASN A 341 -1.37 9.28 -9.30
N ILE A 342 -0.94 9.68 -8.11
CA ILE A 342 0.31 10.42 -7.92
C ILE A 342 1.44 9.44 -7.63
N LEU A 343 1.29 8.57 -6.62
CA LEU A 343 2.34 7.62 -6.27
C LEU A 343 2.44 6.46 -7.27
N GLY A 344 1.40 6.24 -8.09
CA GLY A 344 1.37 5.09 -8.99
C GLY A 344 1.44 3.79 -8.19
N GLU A 345 0.86 3.76 -7.00
CA GLU A 345 0.87 2.62 -6.09
C GLU A 345 -0.56 2.11 -5.87
N ALA A 346 -0.72 0.81 -5.64
CA ALA A 346 -2.04 0.28 -5.38
C ALA A 346 -2.53 0.68 -3.99
N TRP A 347 -3.76 1.16 -3.94
CA TRP A 347 -4.42 1.55 -2.73
C TRP A 347 -4.79 0.31 -1.96
N ASN A 348 -4.28 0.22 -0.75
CA ASN A 348 -4.73 -0.82 0.14
C ASN A 348 -6.12 -0.47 0.67
N ILE A 349 -7.16 -1.21 0.25
CA ILE A 349 -8.52 -1.07 0.80
C ILE A 349 -8.52 -1.33 2.30
N ASP A 350 -7.57 -2.13 2.78
CA ASP A 350 -7.34 -2.39 4.20
C ASP A 350 -6.63 -1.19 4.83
N GLY A 351 -7.21 0.02 4.72
CA GLY A 351 -6.88 1.17 5.56
C GLY A 351 -7.01 0.90 7.08
N GLY A 352 -7.11 -0.34 7.52
CA GLY A 352 -6.68 -0.77 8.84
C GLY A 352 -5.16 -0.88 8.87
N MET A 353 -4.51 0.25 9.13
CA MET A 353 -3.29 0.31 9.96
C MET A 353 -2.29 -0.82 9.74
N GLN A 354 -1.62 -0.82 8.57
CA GLN A 354 -0.31 -1.46 8.52
C GLN A 354 0.67 -0.55 9.23
N VAL A 355 0.89 -0.85 10.49
CA VAL A 355 1.94 -0.24 11.27
C VAL A 355 3.25 -0.82 10.76
N ASP A 356 4.10 0.03 10.18
CA ASP A 356 5.44 -0.39 9.78
C ASP A 356 6.25 -0.71 11.04
N GLN A 357 6.74 -1.95 11.11
CA GLN A 357 7.60 -2.42 12.19
C GLN A 357 8.81 -1.51 12.38
N PHE A 358 9.40 -1.03 11.27
CA PHE A 358 10.57 -0.16 11.32
C PHE A 358 10.21 1.22 11.88
N GLY A 359 9.04 1.76 11.52
CA GLY A 359 8.53 3.01 12.07
C GLY A 359 8.29 2.98 13.58
N LEU A 360 7.81 1.85 14.14
CA LEU A 360 7.67 1.69 15.60
C LEU A 360 9.02 1.65 16.33
N MET A 361 10.02 1.02 15.72
CA MET A 361 11.35 0.93 16.32
C MET A 361 12.07 2.29 16.35
N GLU A 362 11.90 3.11 15.32
CA GLU A 362 12.44 4.47 15.29
C GLU A 362 11.84 5.35 16.39
N ARG A 363 10.58 5.08 16.76
CA ARG A 363 9.84 5.73 17.85
C ARG A 363 10.18 5.20 19.26
N CYS A 364 11.11 4.27 19.40
CA CYS A 364 11.51 3.83 20.75
C CYS A 364 12.24 4.96 21.49
N GLU A 365 11.87 5.16 22.75
CA GLU A 365 12.31 6.26 23.59
C GLU A 365 13.20 5.75 24.73
N ASP A 366 14.15 6.57 25.18
CA ASP A 366 14.88 6.30 26.41
C ASP A 366 14.03 6.77 27.59
N TYR A 367 13.80 5.89 28.58
CA TYR A 367 13.01 6.23 29.76
C TYR A 367 13.92 6.65 30.92
N ASP A 368 13.60 7.76 31.57
CA ASP A 368 14.36 8.28 32.71
C ASP A 368 14.07 7.54 34.04
N ALA A 369 13.05 6.69 34.06
CA ALA A 369 12.65 5.87 35.21
C ALA A 369 12.02 4.55 34.74
N GLU A 370 11.90 3.58 35.65
CA GLU A 370 11.22 2.31 35.37
C GLU A 370 9.75 2.53 34.98
N VAL A 371 9.10 3.51 35.61
CA VAL A 371 7.79 4.02 35.19
C VAL A 371 7.91 5.49 34.79
N PRO A 372 7.79 5.84 33.50
CA PRO A 372 7.90 7.21 33.01
C PRO A 372 6.88 8.18 33.59
N GLU A 373 7.19 9.47 33.50
CA GLU A 373 6.25 10.54 33.79
C GLU A 373 5.05 10.49 32.82
N GLY A 374 3.84 10.65 33.34
CA GLY A 374 2.58 10.50 32.57
C GLY A 374 1.82 9.20 32.85
N VAL A 375 2.49 8.16 33.39
CA VAL A 375 1.83 6.92 33.78
C VAL A 375 1.06 7.10 35.10
N LEU A 376 -0.22 6.73 35.10
CA LEU A 376 -1.13 6.83 36.24
C LEU A 376 -1.57 5.47 36.78
N VAL A 377 -1.61 4.44 35.95
CA VAL A 377 -2.01 3.08 36.35
C VAL A 377 -1.24 2.03 35.55
N LEU A 378 -0.91 0.91 36.20
CA LEU A 378 -0.26 -0.25 35.56
C LEU A 378 -1.25 -1.40 35.41
N THR A 379 -1.26 -2.06 34.26
CA THR A 379 -1.99 -3.31 34.03
C THR A 379 -1.07 -4.35 33.39
N ALA A 380 -1.48 -5.63 33.44
CA ALA A 380 -0.69 -6.71 32.85
C ALA A 380 -1.53 -7.65 31.98
N GLY A 381 -0.93 -8.14 30.91
CA GLY A 381 -1.45 -9.20 30.05
C GLY A 381 -0.50 -10.39 30.04
N VAL A 382 -1.03 -11.59 30.21
CA VAL A 382 -0.26 -12.84 30.25
C VAL A 382 -0.81 -13.81 29.23
N ASP A 383 0.08 -14.35 28.39
CA ASP A 383 -0.23 -15.41 27.43
C ASP A 383 0.37 -16.74 27.88
N THR A 384 -0.41 -17.81 27.74
CA THR A 384 -0.04 -19.15 28.24
C THR A 384 0.29 -20.07 27.07
N GLN A 385 1.54 -20.55 27.02
CA GLN A 385 2.00 -21.51 26.01
C GLN A 385 2.34 -22.86 26.67
N ASP A 386 2.61 -23.91 25.89
CA ASP A 386 2.84 -25.24 26.47
C ASP A 386 4.15 -25.34 27.27
N ASP A 387 5.14 -24.48 27.00
CA ASP A 387 6.49 -24.51 27.57
C ASP A 387 6.92 -23.24 28.32
N ARG A 388 6.05 -22.21 28.39
CA ARG A 388 6.36 -20.90 28.99
C ARG A 388 5.13 -20.07 29.30
N LEU A 389 5.33 -19.02 30.11
CA LEU A 389 4.39 -17.91 30.27
C LEU A 389 5.03 -16.63 29.74
N GLU A 390 4.31 -15.87 28.92
CA GLU A 390 4.77 -14.57 28.45
C GLU A 390 3.97 -13.46 29.13
N VAL A 391 4.62 -12.47 29.73
CA VAL A 391 3.97 -11.39 30.47
C VAL A 391 4.41 -10.04 29.93
N GLU A 392 3.44 -9.14 29.78
CA GLU A 392 3.69 -7.74 29.50
C GLU A 392 2.98 -6.85 30.54
N ILE A 393 3.69 -5.85 31.04
CA ILE A 393 3.17 -4.79 31.91
C ILE A 393 3.11 -3.48 31.13
N VAL A 394 1.96 -2.81 31.19
CA VAL A 394 1.66 -1.60 30.44
C VAL A 394 1.21 -0.51 31.39
N GLY A 395 1.83 0.66 31.30
CA GLY A 395 1.40 1.88 31.97
C GLY A 395 0.41 2.65 31.12
N TRP A 396 -0.58 3.28 31.76
CA TRP A 396 -1.61 4.08 31.09
C TRP A 396 -1.67 5.48 31.67
N GLY A 397 -1.82 6.46 30.80
CA GLY A 397 -1.90 7.88 31.12
C GLY A 397 -3.08 8.57 30.44
N VAL A 398 -3.07 9.91 30.47
CA VAL A 398 -4.12 10.77 29.89
C VAL A 398 -4.37 10.41 28.44
N GLY A 399 -5.64 10.43 28.02
CA GLY A 399 -6.06 10.11 26.67
C GLY A 399 -5.82 8.63 26.29
N LEU A 400 -5.61 7.74 27.26
CA LEU A 400 -5.21 6.34 27.06
C LEU A 400 -3.87 6.19 26.33
N GLU A 401 -2.97 7.17 26.46
CA GLU A 401 -1.56 6.95 26.11
C GLU A 401 -1.01 5.77 26.90
N SER A 402 -0.11 5.00 26.28
CA SER A 402 0.37 3.73 26.82
C SER A 402 1.88 3.62 26.76
N TRP A 403 2.49 3.07 27.82
CA TRP A 403 3.93 2.84 27.95
C TRP A 403 4.21 1.36 28.18
N GLY A 404 5.07 0.76 27.35
CA GLY A 404 5.64 -0.56 27.65
C GLY A 404 6.60 -0.47 28.84
N ILE A 405 6.31 -1.18 29.94
CA ILE A 405 7.14 -1.12 31.16
C ILE A 405 8.05 -2.34 31.27
N THR A 406 7.52 -3.53 31.00
CA THR A 406 8.26 -4.79 31.10
C THR A 406 7.64 -5.82 30.17
N ASN A 407 8.48 -6.51 29.41
CA ASN A 407 8.11 -7.62 28.53
C ASN A 407 9.04 -8.82 28.80
N ARG A 408 8.50 -9.90 29.39
CA ARG A 408 9.30 -11.07 29.80
C ARG A 408 8.71 -12.41 29.38
N VAL A 409 9.61 -13.35 29.09
CA VAL A 409 9.30 -14.75 28.80
C VAL A 409 9.80 -15.61 29.96
N LEU A 410 8.87 -16.25 30.67
CA LEU A 410 9.14 -17.16 31.79
C LEU A 410 9.18 -18.59 31.27
N VAL A 411 10.38 -19.10 31.01
CA VAL A 411 10.58 -20.46 30.50
C VAL A 411 10.23 -21.47 31.59
N GLY A 412 9.33 -22.40 31.28
CA GLY A 412 8.87 -23.46 32.19
C GLY A 412 7.46 -23.94 31.86
N ASP A 413 7.22 -25.24 32.01
CA ASP A 413 5.88 -25.84 31.78
C ASP A 413 4.86 -25.26 32.77
N PRO A 414 3.76 -24.63 32.30
CA PRO A 414 2.69 -24.12 33.17
C PRO A 414 1.98 -25.16 34.01
N SER A 415 2.30 -26.45 33.86
CA SER A 415 1.86 -27.51 34.79
C SER A 415 2.62 -27.49 36.11
N GLN A 416 3.77 -26.80 36.18
CA GLN A 416 4.65 -26.74 37.35
C GLN A 416 4.39 -25.48 38.18
N PRO A 417 4.37 -25.54 39.52
CA PRO A 417 4.15 -24.36 40.37
C PRO A 417 5.22 -23.27 40.23
N ALA A 418 6.47 -23.64 39.91
CA ALA A 418 7.61 -22.72 39.89
C ALA A 418 7.43 -21.55 38.90
N VAL A 419 6.89 -21.80 37.70
CA VAL A 419 6.67 -20.74 36.70
C VAL A 419 5.57 -19.76 37.14
N TRP A 420 4.57 -20.26 37.86
CA TRP A 420 3.50 -19.43 38.43
C TRP A 420 3.97 -18.59 39.61
N GLU A 421 4.90 -19.08 40.42
CA GLU A 421 5.54 -18.30 41.49
C GLU A 421 6.38 -17.16 40.92
N LEU A 422 7.12 -17.41 39.84
CA LEU A 422 7.86 -16.36 39.11
C LEU A 422 6.91 -15.30 38.56
N LEU A 423 5.80 -15.70 37.93
CA LEU A 423 4.78 -14.76 37.47
C LEU A 423 4.20 -13.94 38.64
N ASP A 424 3.85 -14.59 39.74
CA ASP A 424 3.27 -13.93 40.92
C ASP A 424 4.23 -12.90 41.53
N ASN A 425 5.54 -13.18 41.52
CA ASN A 425 6.56 -12.24 41.98
C ASN A 425 6.65 -11.00 41.07
N ILE A 426 6.54 -11.17 39.75
CA ILE A 426 6.50 -10.04 38.79
C ILE A 426 5.25 -9.18 39.01
N LEU A 427 4.09 -9.80 39.22
CA LEU A 427 2.84 -9.07 39.46
C LEU A 427 2.80 -8.37 40.83
N LYS A 428 3.54 -8.88 41.83
CA LYS A 428 3.67 -8.26 43.17
C LYS A 428 4.74 -7.18 43.24
N ALA A 429 5.65 -7.13 42.27
CA ALA A 429 6.73 -6.17 42.27
C ALA A 429 6.19 -4.73 42.25
N GLY A 430 6.86 -3.84 42.98
CA GLY A 430 6.60 -2.41 42.92
C GLY A 430 7.58 -1.75 41.95
N TYR A 431 7.05 -1.08 40.93
CA TYR A 431 7.79 -0.41 39.87
C TYR A 431 8.00 1.07 40.23
N ILE A 432 9.22 1.57 40.15
CA ILE A 432 9.56 2.91 40.66
C ILE A 432 9.29 3.97 39.58
N ASN A 433 8.46 4.96 39.90
CA ASN A 433 8.21 6.09 39.01
C ASN A 433 9.28 7.19 39.11
N SER A 434 9.22 8.19 38.24
CA SER A 434 10.14 9.34 38.22
C SER A 434 10.19 10.15 39.54
N GLU A 435 9.18 10.04 40.39
CA GLU A 435 9.10 10.68 41.71
C GLU A 435 9.65 9.79 42.85
N GLY A 436 10.09 8.57 42.54
CA GLY A 436 10.56 7.59 43.53
C GLY A 436 9.45 6.79 44.21
N ASN A 437 8.18 6.95 43.81
CA ASN A 437 7.05 6.21 44.35
C ASN A 437 6.95 4.81 43.72
N ARG A 438 6.54 3.81 44.50
CA ARG A 438 6.27 2.46 44.00
C ARG A 438 4.85 2.37 43.45
N MET A 439 4.74 2.06 42.17
CA MET A 439 3.49 1.73 41.47
C MET A 439 3.33 0.20 41.39
N TYR A 440 2.10 -0.28 41.47
CA TYR A 440 1.79 -1.71 41.43
C TYR A 440 0.80 -2.01 40.31
N VAL A 441 0.84 -3.25 39.80
CA VAL A 441 -0.12 -3.73 38.81
C VAL A 441 -1.52 -3.74 39.41
N ALA A 442 -2.43 -2.96 38.85
CA ALA A 442 -3.79 -2.78 39.35
C ALA A 442 -4.73 -3.93 38.94
N SER A 443 -4.45 -4.56 37.79
CA SER A 443 -5.28 -5.60 37.17
C SER A 443 -4.47 -6.46 36.21
N THR A 444 -4.81 -7.74 36.12
CA THR A 444 -4.14 -8.70 35.22
C THR A 444 -5.13 -9.63 34.55
N LEU A 445 -4.96 -9.84 33.25
CA LEU A 445 -5.66 -10.87 32.48
C LEU A 445 -4.69 -11.94 31.98
N ILE A 446 -5.07 -13.20 32.19
CA ILE A 446 -4.28 -14.38 31.79
C ILE A 446 -5.09 -15.22 30.79
N ASP A 447 -4.53 -15.49 29.61
CA ASP A 447 -5.19 -16.29 28.60
C ASP A 447 -5.44 -17.72 29.08
N ALA A 448 -6.70 -18.14 28.98
CA ALA A 448 -7.17 -19.47 29.32
C ALA A 448 -7.67 -20.25 28.07
N GLY A 449 -7.41 -19.74 26.86
CA GLY A 449 -7.86 -20.30 25.60
C GLY A 449 -7.06 -21.52 25.10
N GLY A 450 -5.84 -21.72 25.63
CA GLY A 450 -4.93 -22.80 25.24
C GLY A 450 -5.11 -24.14 25.98
N HIS A 451 -4.11 -25.02 25.89
CA HIS A 451 -4.16 -26.38 26.45
C HIS A 451 -4.06 -26.46 27.98
N LYS A 452 -3.65 -25.38 28.66
CA LYS A 452 -3.34 -25.35 30.10
C LYS A 452 -4.39 -24.61 30.95
N THR A 453 -5.63 -24.51 30.45
CA THR A 453 -6.76 -23.77 31.05
C THR A 453 -6.96 -24.04 32.56
N ASP A 454 -6.85 -25.29 33.02
CA ASP A 454 -7.08 -25.64 34.42
C ASP A 454 -6.06 -24.99 35.38
N TYR A 455 -4.81 -24.86 34.96
CA TYR A 455 -3.75 -24.22 35.76
C TYR A 455 -3.98 -22.72 35.86
N VAL A 456 -4.40 -22.09 34.76
CA VAL A 456 -4.80 -20.67 34.73
C VAL A 456 -5.95 -20.41 35.71
N TYR A 457 -6.96 -21.28 35.73
CA TYR A 457 -8.09 -21.16 36.65
C TYR A 457 -7.69 -21.34 38.11
N ARG A 458 -6.81 -22.31 38.43
CA ARG A 458 -6.33 -22.50 39.81
C ARG A 458 -5.53 -21.30 40.30
N PHE A 459 -4.69 -20.72 39.45
CA PHE A 459 -3.88 -19.56 39.80
C PHE A 459 -4.73 -18.31 40.02
N THR A 460 -5.67 -18.04 39.11
CA THR A 460 -6.52 -16.83 39.12
C THR A 460 -7.57 -16.88 40.24
N ALA A 461 -8.21 -18.03 40.51
CA ALA A 461 -9.21 -18.17 41.57
C ALA A 461 -8.71 -17.76 42.96
N GLN A 462 -7.43 -18.04 43.26
CA GLN A 462 -6.80 -17.67 44.53
C GLN A 462 -6.41 -16.19 44.62
N ARG A 463 -6.45 -15.47 43.49
CA ARG A 463 -5.87 -14.13 43.30
C ARG A 463 -6.87 -13.12 42.74
N GLU A 464 -8.16 -13.47 42.66
CA GLU A 464 -9.22 -12.54 42.23
C GLU A 464 -9.28 -11.28 43.11
N TRP A 465 -8.99 -11.40 44.40
CA TRP A 465 -8.92 -10.27 45.32
C TRP A 465 -7.81 -9.26 44.98
N ARG A 466 -6.84 -9.65 44.15
CA ARG A 466 -5.81 -8.80 43.54
C ARG A 466 -6.12 -8.37 42.11
N ASN A 467 -7.37 -8.55 41.66
CA ASN A 467 -7.80 -8.30 40.27
C ASN A 467 -7.02 -9.12 39.22
N VAL A 468 -6.64 -10.36 39.55
CA VAL A 468 -6.03 -11.30 38.59
C VAL A 468 -7.10 -12.26 38.11
N PHE A 469 -7.46 -12.17 36.82
CA PHE A 469 -8.56 -12.95 36.25
C PHE A 469 -8.12 -13.76 35.02
N ALA A 470 -8.83 -14.85 34.77
CA ALA A 470 -8.68 -15.60 33.53
C ALA A 470 -9.46 -14.90 32.40
N SER A 471 -8.94 -14.91 31.18
CA SER A 471 -9.61 -14.35 30.00
C SER A 471 -9.81 -15.39 28.91
N ILE A 472 -10.89 -15.21 28.14
CA ILE A 472 -11.12 -15.95 26.89
C ILE A 472 -11.46 -14.96 25.80
N GLY A 473 -10.67 -14.97 24.73
CA GLY A 473 -10.93 -14.19 23.53
C GLY A 473 -12.24 -14.59 22.84
N LYS A 474 -13.06 -13.61 22.46
CA LYS A 474 -14.29 -13.78 21.71
C LYS A 474 -14.27 -12.90 20.46
N ALA A 475 -14.13 -13.53 19.29
CA ALA A 475 -14.27 -12.87 18.01
C ALA A 475 -15.73 -12.43 17.75
N GLY A 476 -15.90 -11.37 16.98
CA GLY A 476 -17.18 -10.82 16.55
C GLY A 476 -17.25 -9.30 16.66
N ILE A 477 -17.82 -8.69 15.62
CA ILE A 477 -18.00 -7.23 15.49
C ILE A 477 -18.90 -6.69 16.61
N GLY A 478 -18.50 -5.55 17.21
CA GLY A 478 -19.32 -4.80 18.17
C GLY A 478 -19.35 -5.39 19.58
N ARG A 479 -18.49 -6.37 19.89
CA ARG A 479 -18.30 -6.83 21.28
C ARG A 479 -17.50 -5.79 22.08
N PRO A 480 -17.85 -5.51 23.34
CA PRO A 480 -17.02 -4.64 24.19
C PRO A 480 -15.65 -5.29 24.44
N ILE A 481 -14.60 -4.48 24.60
CA ILE A 481 -13.21 -4.94 24.83
C ILE A 481 -13.15 -5.81 26.09
N ALA A 482 -13.59 -5.28 27.23
CA ALA A 482 -13.96 -6.08 28.39
C ALA A 482 -15.16 -5.42 29.07
N SER A 483 -16.00 -6.23 29.71
CA SER A 483 -17.06 -5.72 30.58
C SER A 483 -16.97 -6.41 31.93
N ARG A 484 -17.17 -5.63 32.99
CA ARG A 484 -17.26 -6.17 34.35
C ARG A 484 -18.53 -7.02 34.44
N PRO A 485 -18.44 -8.34 34.65
CA PRO A 485 -19.63 -9.18 34.60
C PRO A 485 -20.53 -8.89 35.80
N ARG A 486 -21.82 -8.62 35.56
CA ARG A 486 -22.85 -8.53 36.63
C ARG A 486 -23.05 -9.87 37.35
N GLU A 487 -22.77 -10.97 36.66
CA GLU A 487 -22.65 -12.32 37.18
C GLU A 487 -21.49 -13.00 36.43
N THR A 488 -20.32 -13.15 37.06
CA THR A 488 -19.23 -13.88 36.41
C THR A 488 -19.62 -15.34 36.34
N LYS A 489 -19.71 -15.92 35.14
CA LYS A 489 -19.77 -17.38 34.99
C LYS A 489 -18.48 -17.94 35.54
N LYS A 490 -18.52 -18.39 36.79
CA LYS A 490 -17.41 -19.10 37.43
C LYS A 490 -17.21 -20.43 36.72
N SER A 491 -15.96 -20.86 36.56
CA SER A 491 -15.71 -22.22 36.07
C SER A 491 -16.40 -23.22 37.01
N ALA A 492 -17.21 -24.12 36.44
CA ALA A 492 -18.09 -25.01 37.21
C ALA A 492 -17.34 -25.93 38.20
N MET A 493 -16.03 -26.10 38.01
CA MET A 493 -15.19 -27.02 38.79
C MET A 493 -14.23 -26.31 39.76
N ILE A 494 -13.71 -25.12 39.42
CA ILE A 494 -12.61 -24.46 40.18
C ILE A 494 -13.06 -23.10 40.76
N GLY A 495 -14.17 -22.53 40.27
CA GLY A 495 -14.72 -21.29 40.82
C GLY A 495 -14.05 -20.00 40.32
N ALA A 496 -13.17 -20.09 39.31
CA ALA A 496 -12.46 -18.96 38.73
C ALA A 496 -13.38 -18.10 37.85
N SER A 497 -13.28 -16.78 37.99
CA SER A 497 -13.96 -15.79 37.18
C SER A 497 -13.29 -15.68 35.81
N VAL A 498 -14.07 -15.91 34.75
CA VAL A 498 -13.59 -15.85 33.37
C VAL A 498 -14.15 -14.62 32.68
N VAL A 499 -13.27 -13.76 32.18
CA VAL A 499 -13.60 -12.52 31.48
C VAL A 499 -13.63 -12.76 29.97
N PRO A 500 -14.77 -12.55 29.30
CA PRO A 500 -14.82 -12.54 27.84
C PRO A 500 -14.18 -11.25 27.31
N VAL A 501 -13.19 -11.39 26.43
CA VAL A 501 -12.49 -10.25 25.81
C VAL A 501 -12.91 -10.12 24.35
N GLY A 502 -13.41 -8.95 23.95
CA GLY A 502 -13.74 -8.62 22.56
C GLY A 502 -12.49 -8.32 21.75
N VAL A 503 -11.81 -9.37 21.28
CA VAL A 503 -10.47 -9.26 20.66
C VAL A 503 -10.47 -8.42 19.38
N ASP A 504 -11.52 -8.47 18.56
CA ASP A 504 -11.57 -7.70 17.30
C ASP A 504 -11.66 -6.20 17.57
N THR A 505 -12.49 -5.79 18.55
CA THR A 505 -12.62 -4.38 18.96
C THR A 505 -11.33 -3.87 19.61
N ALA A 506 -10.66 -4.71 20.40
CA ALA A 506 -9.39 -4.36 21.02
C ALA A 506 -8.27 -4.23 19.98
N LYS A 507 -8.23 -5.13 18.98
CA LYS A 507 -7.31 -5.07 17.84
C LYS A 507 -7.55 -3.81 17.01
N ASP A 508 -8.80 -3.51 16.67
CA ASP A 508 -9.16 -2.29 15.93
C ASP A 508 -8.62 -1.02 16.62
N GLN A 509 -8.81 -0.92 17.95
CA GLN A 509 -8.30 0.20 18.72
C GLN A 509 -6.76 0.23 18.79
N LEU A 510 -6.12 -0.90 19.08
CA LEU A 510 -4.67 -0.96 19.20
C LEU A 510 -3.96 -0.66 17.88
N PHE A 511 -4.44 -1.20 16.77
CA PHE A 511 -3.87 -0.90 15.46
C PHE A 511 -4.01 0.59 15.11
N ASP A 512 -5.09 1.25 15.55
CA ASP A 512 -5.25 2.70 15.41
C ASP A 512 -4.18 3.47 16.16
N TRP A 513 -3.99 3.10 17.41
CA TRP A 513 -3.00 3.71 18.28
C TRP A 513 -1.58 3.56 17.78
N LEU A 514 -1.25 2.38 17.26
CA LEU A 514 0.07 2.10 16.73
C LEU A 514 0.41 2.93 15.48
N THR A 515 -0.57 3.43 14.72
CA THR A 515 -0.32 4.32 13.57
C THR A 515 -0.08 5.77 13.92
N LYS A 516 -0.26 6.18 15.17
CA LYS A 516 -0.03 7.57 15.59
C LYS A 516 1.48 7.86 15.60
N GLU A 517 1.91 8.80 14.77
CA GLU A 517 3.32 9.20 14.67
C GLU A 517 3.74 10.30 15.66
N ARG A 518 2.77 10.98 16.27
CA ARG A 518 2.99 12.07 17.24
C ARG A 518 2.23 11.79 18.52
N VAL A 519 2.78 12.23 19.65
CA VAL A 519 2.15 12.12 20.98
C VAL A 519 0.78 12.79 20.94
N CYS A 520 -0.25 11.99 21.17
CA CYS A 520 -1.65 12.39 21.28
C CYS A 520 -2.43 11.26 21.97
N ALA A 521 -3.71 11.50 22.29
CA ALA A 521 -4.56 10.50 22.92
C ALA A 521 -4.46 9.13 22.23
N GLY A 522 -4.07 8.10 22.96
CA GLY A 522 -3.86 6.74 22.47
C GLY A 522 -2.53 6.52 21.77
N TYR A 523 -1.52 7.36 21.97
CA TYR A 523 -0.15 7.11 21.49
C TYR A 523 0.49 5.95 22.28
N CYS A 524 1.35 5.17 21.62
CA CYS A 524 2.06 4.04 22.22
C CYS A 524 3.56 4.34 22.30
N HIS A 525 4.05 4.50 23.53
CA HIS A 525 5.45 4.65 23.89
C HIS A 525 6.09 3.29 24.17
N PHE A 526 7.28 3.07 23.61
CA PHE A 526 8.07 1.86 23.82
C PHE A 526 9.49 2.23 24.27
N PRO A 527 10.04 1.55 25.30
CA PRO A 527 11.39 1.82 25.75
C PRO A 527 12.42 1.26 24.76
N ARG A 528 13.54 1.95 24.62
CA ARG A 528 14.71 1.48 23.87
C ARG A 528 15.50 0.48 24.73
N ASN A 529 15.08 -0.78 24.77
CA ASN A 529 15.76 -1.84 25.51
C ASN A 529 15.68 -3.21 24.80
N ASP A 530 16.35 -4.22 25.37
CA ASP A 530 16.40 -5.58 24.81
C ASP A 530 15.05 -6.33 24.87
N GLU A 531 14.15 -5.93 25.77
CA GLU A 531 12.83 -6.54 25.92
C GLU A 531 11.89 -6.13 24.75
N TYR A 532 12.03 -4.90 24.23
CA TYR A 532 11.24 -4.35 23.12
C TYR A 532 12.05 -4.33 21.81
N ASN A 533 12.43 -5.53 21.36
CA ASN A 533 13.27 -5.74 20.18
C ASN A 533 12.47 -6.01 18.89
N ASN A 534 13.17 -6.27 17.78
CA ASN A 534 12.56 -6.53 16.48
C ASN A 534 11.51 -7.65 16.50
N GLU A 535 11.75 -8.70 17.28
CA GLU A 535 10.82 -9.84 17.35
C GLU A 535 9.55 -9.46 18.11
N PHE A 536 9.65 -8.61 19.14
CA PHE A 536 8.48 -8.05 19.82
C PHE A 536 7.60 -7.26 18.84
N PHE A 537 8.17 -6.31 18.09
CA PHE A 537 7.40 -5.50 17.15
C PHE A 537 6.84 -6.34 16.01
N ALA A 538 7.60 -7.32 15.51
CA ALA A 538 7.12 -8.22 14.47
C ALA A 538 5.94 -9.09 14.93
N GLN A 539 5.88 -9.46 16.22
CA GLN A 539 4.75 -10.16 16.82
C GLN A 539 3.57 -9.21 17.11
N LEU A 540 3.85 -7.98 17.52
CA LEU A 540 2.83 -6.94 17.78
C LEU A 540 2.06 -6.60 16.50
N THR A 541 2.72 -6.64 15.34
CA THR A 541 2.12 -6.41 14.02
C THR A 541 1.85 -7.71 13.24
N ALA A 542 1.77 -8.86 13.92
CA ALA A 542 1.66 -10.18 13.28
C ALA A 542 0.27 -10.53 12.74
N GLU A 543 -0.72 -9.65 12.89
CA GLU A 543 -2.05 -9.83 12.31
C GLU A 543 -2.43 -8.67 11.41
N LYS A 544 -3.15 -9.00 10.34
CA LYS A 544 -3.71 -8.02 9.41
C LYS A 544 -5.21 -8.17 9.35
N ARG A 545 -5.91 -7.05 9.40
CA ARG A 545 -7.34 -7.00 9.14
C ARG A 545 -7.56 -7.28 7.66
N VAL A 546 -8.32 -8.31 7.34
CA VAL A 546 -8.60 -8.77 5.98
C VAL A 546 -10.09 -9.01 5.78
N LYS A 547 -10.52 -8.92 4.54
CA LYS A 547 -11.87 -9.28 4.13
C LYS A 547 -11.99 -10.78 3.91
N HIS A 548 -12.98 -11.39 4.55
CA HIS A 548 -13.35 -12.78 4.31
C HIS A 548 -14.80 -12.88 3.87
N TYR A 549 -15.05 -13.73 2.87
CA TYR A 549 -16.40 -14.05 2.43
C TYR A 549 -16.96 -15.17 3.30
N VAL A 550 -18.01 -14.87 4.06
CA VAL A 550 -18.75 -15.88 4.82
C VAL A 550 -20.16 -15.91 4.25
N ARG A 551 -20.52 -17.05 3.61
CA ARG A 551 -21.84 -17.26 2.97
C ARG A 551 -22.24 -16.14 1.99
N GLY A 552 -21.29 -15.68 1.17
CA GLY A 552 -21.51 -14.64 0.16
C GLY A 552 -21.53 -13.20 0.68
N ASN A 553 -21.48 -13.00 2.00
CA ASN A 553 -21.37 -11.67 2.61
C ASN A 553 -19.92 -11.36 2.98
N LEU A 554 -19.53 -10.11 2.74
CA LEU A 554 -18.22 -9.58 3.10
C LEU A 554 -18.17 -9.30 4.60
N VAL A 555 -17.32 -10.00 5.34
CA VAL A 555 -17.10 -9.79 6.77
C VAL A 555 -15.63 -9.46 7.01
N TRP A 556 -15.37 -8.48 7.86
CA TRP A 556 -14.02 -8.15 8.30
C TRP A 556 -13.56 -9.14 9.37
N GLY A 557 -12.32 -9.61 9.27
CA GLY A 557 -11.69 -10.44 10.29
C GLY A 557 -10.18 -10.22 10.32
N TYR A 558 -9.50 -10.78 11.31
CA TYR A 558 -8.05 -10.73 11.42
C TYR A 558 -7.42 -12.03 10.91
N LYS A 559 -6.36 -11.91 10.12
CA LYS A 559 -5.55 -13.02 9.63
C LYS A 559 -4.11 -12.85 10.09
N LYS A 560 -3.56 -13.90 10.70
CA LYS A 560 -2.15 -13.97 11.05
C LYS A 560 -1.26 -13.93 9.81
N THR A 561 -0.25 -13.09 9.83
CA THR A 561 0.80 -12.98 8.80
C THR A 561 2.05 -13.76 9.18
N ARG A 562 2.25 -14.00 10.47
CA ARG A 562 3.30 -14.85 11.04
C ARG A 562 2.68 -15.90 11.96
N GLU A 563 3.44 -16.93 12.26
CA GLU A 563 3.01 -17.99 13.18
C GLU A 563 2.89 -17.49 14.64
N ARG A 564 3.82 -16.62 15.04
CA ARG A 564 3.91 -16.01 16.38
C ARG A 564 3.23 -14.64 16.43
N ASN A 565 2.38 -14.41 17.44
CA ASN A 565 1.58 -13.20 17.66
C ASN A 565 1.38 -12.88 19.17
N GLU A 566 2.15 -13.51 20.06
CA GLU A 566 1.94 -13.49 21.51
C GLU A 566 2.07 -12.07 22.09
N ALA A 567 2.94 -11.22 21.52
CA ALA A 567 3.05 -9.80 21.90
C ALA A 567 1.75 -9.01 21.65
N LEU A 568 1.05 -9.27 20.53
CA LEU A 568 -0.22 -8.63 20.21
C LEU A 568 -1.30 -9.02 21.22
N ASP A 569 -1.42 -10.32 21.50
CA ASP A 569 -2.44 -10.85 22.40
C ASP A 569 -2.22 -10.34 23.85
N ARG A 570 -0.97 -10.28 24.33
CA ARG A 570 -0.63 -9.71 25.65
C ARG A 570 -0.98 -8.23 25.77
N ARG A 571 -0.68 -7.42 24.74
CA ARG A 571 -1.06 -6.00 24.72
C ARG A 571 -2.58 -5.82 24.79
N ILE A 572 -3.33 -6.66 24.07
CA ILE A 572 -4.81 -6.66 24.10
C ILE A 572 -5.31 -7.00 25.51
N TYR A 573 -4.73 -8.00 26.17
CA TYR A 573 -5.14 -8.39 27.52
C TYR A 573 -4.80 -7.33 28.56
N ALA A 574 -3.64 -6.68 28.47
CA ALA A 574 -3.31 -5.55 29.33
C ALA A 574 -4.29 -4.38 29.14
N ARG A 575 -4.69 -4.09 27.91
CA ARG A 575 -5.71 -3.07 27.59
C ARG A 575 -7.09 -3.45 28.14
N ALA A 576 -7.49 -4.71 28.01
CA ALA A 576 -8.76 -5.20 28.55
C ALA A 576 -8.77 -5.22 30.09
N ALA A 577 -7.61 -5.45 30.73
CA ALA A 577 -7.46 -5.39 32.19
C ALA A 577 -7.74 -3.98 32.75
N LEU A 578 -7.48 -2.92 31.97
CA LEU A 578 -7.81 -1.53 32.33
C LEU A 578 -9.33 -1.29 32.38
N ASP A 579 -10.08 -1.81 31.39
CA ASP A 579 -11.55 -1.67 31.37
C ASP A 579 -12.22 -2.39 32.56
N LEU A 580 -11.61 -3.45 33.08
CA LEU A 580 -12.15 -4.21 34.21
C LEU A 580 -12.12 -3.44 35.53
N ILE A 581 -11.06 -2.66 35.77
CA ILE A 581 -10.98 -1.84 36.98
C ILE A 581 -11.90 -0.62 36.90
N GLY A 582 -12.26 -0.19 35.68
CA GLY A 582 -13.22 0.90 35.45
C GLY A 582 -12.72 2.24 35.99
N VAL A 583 -11.40 2.44 36.01
CA VAL A 583 -10.80 3.74 36.34
C VAL A 583 -10.86 4.65 35.13
N ASP A 584 -11.25 5.89 35.37
CA ASP A 584 -11.15 6.97 34.40
C ASP A 584 -9.78 7.63 34.58
N VAL A 585 -8.89 7.36 33.64
CA VAL A 585 -7.48 7.81 33.71
C VAL A 585 -7.39 9.33 33.57
N ASP A 586 -8.29 9.95 32.81
CA ASP A 586 -8.34 11.41 32.64
C ASP A 586 -8.79 12.08 33.93
N ALA A 587 -9.83 11.54 34.58
CA ALA A 587 -10.27 12.01 35.89
C ALA A 587 -9.20 11.81 36.98
N MET A 588 -8.41 10.73 36.92
CA MET A 588 -7.28 10.52 37.83
C MET A 588 -6.22 11.62 37.67
N ALA A 589 -5.91 12.00 36.43
CA ALA A 589 -4.95 13.06 36.11
C ALA A 589 -5.42 14.42 36.64
N GLU A 590 -6.68 14.78 36.40
CA GLU A 590 -7.29 16.03 36.89
C GLU A 590 -7.22 16.17 38.41
N ASN A 591 -7.34 15.06 39.13
CA ASN A 591 -7.27 15.03 40.59
C ASN A 591 -5.83 14.83 41.12
N GLY A 592 -4.82 14.70 40.24
CA GLY A 592 -3.43 14.45 40.61
C GLY A 592 -3.20 13.11 41.31
N VAL A 593 -4.05 12.10 41.05
CA VAL A 593 -4.01 10.80 41.72
C VAL A 593 -3.35 9.75 40.83
N LYS A 594 -2.35 9.05 41.37
CA LYS A 594 -1.74 7.85 40.75
C LYS A 594 -2.19 6.59 41.48
N PHE A 595 -2.29 5.47 40.77
CA PHE A 595 -2.51 4.17 41.40
C PHE A 595 -1.22 3.68 42.06
N LEU A 596 -1.04 4.03 43.34
CA LEU A 596 0.13 3.63 44.14
C LEU A 596 -0.17 2.45 45.09
N ARG A 597 -1.41 1.95 45.08
CA ARG A 597 -1.85 0.96 46.07
C ARG A 597 -1.18 -0.39 45.82
N ASN A 598 -0.49 -0.90 46.83
CA ASN A 598 -0.08 -2.29 46.84
C ASN A 598 -1.30 -3.18 47.02
N VAL A 599 -1.71 -3.88 45.96
CA VAL A 599 -2.86 -4.79 46.01
C VAL A 599 -2.51 -6.08 46.76
N SER A 600 -1.23 -6.33 47.09
CA SER A 600 -0.79 -7.52 47.83
C SER A 600 -0.95 -7.46 49.35
N GLU A 601 -1.32 -6.31 49.92
CA GLU A 601 -1.62 -6.15 51.35
C GLU A 601 -3.13 -5.96 51.58
N PRO A 602 -3.73 -6.65 52.58
CA PRO A 602 -5.14 -6.46 52.90
C PRO A 602 -5.40 -5.02 53.37
N TYR A 603 -6.47 -4.41 52.86
CA TYR A 603 -6.91 -3.08 53.27
C TYR A 603 -7.32 -3.08 54.74
N VAL A 604 -6.60 -2.32 55.57
CA VAL A 604 -7.06 -1.89 56.90
C VAL A 604 -7.58 -0.46 56.73
N PRO A 605 -8.89 -0.20 56.85
CA PRO A 605 -9.39 1.15 56.79
C PRO A 605 -8.82 1.96 57.95
N GLU A 606 -8.14 3.07 57.66
CA GLU A 606 -7.86 4.08 58.68
C GLU A 606 -9.18 4.65 59.18
N ASN A 607 -9.46 4.40 60.45
CA ASN A 607 -10.65 4.86 61.14
C ASN A 607 -10.52 6.38 61.37
N GLN A 608 -10.81 7.19 60.36
CA GLN A 608 -10.99 8.63 60.57
C GLN A 608 -12.22 8.82 61.45
N GLY A 609 -11.97 9.14 62.72
CA GLY A 609 -12.96 9.23 63.77
C GLY A 609 -14.14 10.11 63.38
N ARG A 610 -15.33 9.49 63.32
CA ARG A 610 -16.60 10.21 63.43
C ARG A 610 -16.58 10.99 64.75
N ARG A 611 -16.38 12.31 64.67
CA ARG A 611 -16.73 13.21 65.76
C ARG A 611 -18.24 13.22 65.91
N THR A 612 -18.71 12.56 66.96
CA THR A 612 -20.04 12.72 67.53
C THR A 612 -20.24 14.20 67.89
N ILE A 613 -21.26 14.85 67.33
CA ILE A 613 -21.80 16.09 67.90
C ILE A 613 -23.18 15.74 68.42
N SER A 614 -23.29 15.66 69.75
CA SER A 614 -24.53 15.49 70.47
C SER A 614 -25.21 16.84 70.71
N SER A 615 -26.45 16.98 70.30
CA SER A 615 -27.50 17.78 70.95
C SER A 615 -28.79 17.45 70.19
N GLY A 616 -29.79 16.74 70.71
CA GLY A 616 -30.37 16.89 72.04
C GLY A 616 -31.47 17.94 71.98
N VAL A 617 -32.72 17.48 71.80
CA VAL A 617 -33.99 17.90 72.44
C VAL A 617 -35.19 17.93 71.47
N SER A 618 -36.16 17.08 71.84
CA SER A 618 -37.61 17.03 71.56
C SER A 618 -38.29 18.41 71.44
N VAL A 619 -39.28 18.68 70.58
CA VAL A 619 -40.53 17.96 70.21
C VAL A 619 -40.79 18.16 68.72
#